data_AF-A0AAE1LSG6-F1
#
_entry.id   AF-A0AAE1LSG6-F1
#
_cell.length_a   1.000
_cell.length_b   1.000
_cell.length_c   1.000
_cell.angle_alpha   90.00
_cell.angle_beta   90.00
_cell.angle_gamma   90.00
#
_symmetry.space_group_name_H-M   'P 1'
#
loop_
_entity.id
_entity.type
_entity.pdbx_description
1 polymer ?
#
loop_
_entity_poly.entity_id
_entity_poly.type
_entity_poly.pdbx_seq_one_letter_code
_entity_poly.pdbx_strand_id
1 'polypeptide(L)'
;MGKNTVEVWSEEFGKRDNFIGFMTKLSELSNPGKDTRQSILKDYLEKLSEAEAAQESRIPATTVVVPLTIAYFKEREDNFFLIVENFDLDQEFPSECASIIDSDARFAVLVRKSFLIKVDNFLHGSLVVLLSYFVFNISYPKTVSKTLEFLQRFFFKVNPEFQLRVDQKNKKKLPINPSVATLAGKLKDFECTQSMWVL
;
A
#
# COMPACT_ATOMS: atom_id res chain seq x y z
N MET A 1 12.11 -1.77 -26.23
CA MET A 1 12.85 -1.33 -25.02
C MET A 1 11.82 -1.07 -23.94
N GLY A 2 11.82 -1.88 -22.87
CA GLY A 2 10.89 -1.68 -21.75
C GLY A 2 11.29 -0.42 -20.98
N LYS A 3 10.30 0.40 -20.59
CA LYS A 3 10.54 1.50 -19.64
C LYS A 3 11.28 0.95 -18.41
N ASN A 4 12.19 1.74 -17.85
CA ASN A 4 12.87 1.37 -16.61
C ASN A 4 11.80 1.09 -15.55
N THR A 5 11.86 -0.07 -14.90
CA THR A 5 10.86 -0.49 -13.91
C THR A 5 10.75 0.54 -12.78
N VAL A 6 11.85 1.20 -12.44
CA VAL A 6 11.90 2.29 -11.45
C VAL A 6 11.16 3.55 -11.92
N GLU A 7 11.28 3.92 -13.20
CA GLU A 7 10.57 5.08 -13.77
C GLU A 7 9.07 4.82 -13.90
N VAL A 8 8.68 3.62 -14.34
CA VAL A 8 7.27 3.19 -14.37
C VAL A 8 6.68 3.27 -12.96
N TRP A 9 7.42 2.84 -11.95
CA TRP A 9 6.93 2.86 -10.58
C TRP A 9 6.83 4.29 -10.05
N SER A 10 7.80 5.15 -10.37
CA SER A 10 7.79 6.57 -9.98
C SER A 10 6.62 7.33 -10.61
N GLU A 11 6.28 7.07 -11.88
CA GLU A 11 5.10 7.62 -12.56
C GLU A 11 3.78 7.11 -11.94
N GLU A 12 3.70 5.81 -11.60
CA GLU A 12 2.49 5.21 -11.02
C GLU A 12 2.27 5.61 -9.56
N PHE A 13 3.34 5.99 -8.85
CA PHE A 13 3.20 6.67 -7.56
C PHE A 13 2.50 8.02 -7.68
N GLY A 14 2.37 8.64 -8.86
CA GLY A 14 1.47 9.78 -9.07
C GLY A 14 0.00 9.48 -8.76
N LYS A 15 -0.42 8.20 -8.82
CA LYS A 15 -1.77 7.76 -8.40
C LYS A 15 -1.93 7.66 -6.89
N ARG A 16 -0.84 7.68 -6.12
CA ARG A 16 -0.91 7.62 -4.66
C ARG A 16 -1.59 8.87 -4.11
N ASP A 17 -1.36 10.05 -4.71
CA ASP A 17 -1.91 11.30 -4.21
C ASP A 17 -3.43 11.31 -4.44
N ASN A 18 -3.88 10.77 -5.57
CA ASN A 18 -5.30 10.49 -5.84
C ASN A 18 -5.88 9.48 -4.83
N PHE A 19 -5.13 8.42 -4.52
CA PHE A 19 -5.55 7.40 -3.56
C PHE A 19 -5.66 7.96 -2.13
N ILE A 20 -4.68 8.74 -1.70
CA ILE A 20 -4.67 9.44 -0.40
C ILE A 20 -5.85 10.40 -0.38
N GLY A 21 -6.02 11.24 -1.40
CA GLY A 21 -7.15 12.16 -1.50
C GLY A 21 -8.52 11.46 -1.47
N PHE A 22 -8.63 10.30 -2.14
CA PHE A 22 -9.81 9.45 -2.07
C PHE A 22 -10.06 8.95 -0.65
N MET A 23 -9.02 8.47 0.04
CA MET A 23 -9.11 7.98 1.42
C MET A 23 -9.43 9.09 2.42
N THR A 24 -8.88 10.30 2.23
CA THR A 24 -9.22 11.49 3.01
C THR A 24 -10.71 11.78 2.90
N LYS A 25 -11.24 11.88 1.68
CA LYS A 25 -12.67 12.10 1.47
C LYS A 25 -13.53 10.98 2.05
N LEU A 26 -13.08 9.73 1.95
CA LEU A 26 -13.78 8.60 2.56
C LEU A 26 -13.82 8.69 4.09
N SER A 27 -12.76 9.20 4.72
CA SER A 27 -12.67 9.37 6.17
C SER A 27 -13.62 10.46 6.71
N GLU A 28 -13.94 11.46 5.89
CA GLU A 28 -14.80 12.60 6.21
C GLU A 28 -16.30 12.28 6.12
N LEU A 29 -16.69 11.34 5.25
CA LEU A 29 -18.09 11.03 4.92
C LEU A 29 -18.87 10.24 6.00
N SER A 30 -18.31 9.98 7.18
CA SER A 30 -18.93 9.13 8.21
C SER A 30 -19.02 9.81 9.57
N ASN A 31 -20.05 9.46 10.35
CA ASN A 31 -20.19 9.85 11.76
C ASN A 31 -19.05 9.20 12.59
N PRO A 32 -18.12 9.99 13.18
CA PRO A 32 -16.87 9.49 13.80
C PRO A 32 -17.06 8.45 14.91
N GLY A 33 -18.23 8.43 15.56
CA GLY A 33 -18.47 7.60 16.75
C GLY A 33 -18.93 6.16 16.52
N LYS A 34 -19.05 5.66 15.27
CA LYS A 34 -19.64 4.32 15.01
C LYS A 34 -18.84 3.36 14.13
N ASP A 35 -17.81 3.79 13.40
CA ASP A 35 -17.06 2.91 12.49
C ASP A 35 -15.55 3.02 12.77
N THR A 36 -15.01 1.98 13.42
CA THR A 36 -13.61 1.85 13.83
C THR A 36 -12.64 2.04 12.66
N ARG A 37 -13.07 1.77 11.42
CA ARG A 37 -12.23 1.97 10.24
C ARG A 37 -11.85 3.42 9.98
N GLN A 38 -12.81 4.35 10.08
CA GLN A 38 -12.54 5.75 9.76
C GLN A 38 -11.65 6.36 10.83
N SER A 39 -11.74 5.89 12.06
CA SER A 39 -10.78 6.23 13.11
C SER A 39 -9.36 5.80 12.69
N ILE A 40 -9.18 4.58 12.18
CA ILE A 40 -7.89 4.08 11.70
C ILE A 40 -7.42 4.87 10.46
N LEU A 41 -8.31 5.16 9.50
CA LEU A 41 -7.96 5.98 8.33
C LEU A 41 -7.52 7.38 8.76
N LYS A 42 -8.24 8.02 9.68
CA LYS A 42 -7.90 9.35 10.19
C LYS A 42 -6.55 9.35 10.89
N ASP A 43 -6.28 8.36 11.74
CA ASP A 43 -5.00 8.21 12.43
C ASP A 43 -3.82 8.16 11.43
N TYR A 44 -3.91 7.31 10.39
CA TYR A 44 -2.85 7.25 9.37
C TYR A 44 -2.72 8.52 8.53
N LEU A 45 -3.83 9.22 8.25
CA LEU A 45 -3.81 10.46 7.47
C LEU A 45 -3.27 11.65 8.29
N GLU A 46 -3.55 11.69 9.59
CA GLU A 46 -3.01 12.68 10.52
C GLU A 46 -1.49 12.51 10.66
N LYS A 47 -1.03 11.28 10.92
CA LYS A 47 0.40 10.94 10.97
C LYS A 47 1.12 11.25 9.65
N LEU A 48 0.45 11.05 8.50
CA LEU A 48 1.00 11.45 7.21
C LEU A 48 1.22 12.96 7.15
N SER A 49 0.20 13.75 7.51
CA SER A 49 0.26 15.22 7.47
C SER A 49 1.38 15.76 8.36
N GLU A 50 1.57 15.18 9.54
CA GLU A 50 2.67 15.54 10.46
C GLU A 50 4.04 15.20 9.86
N ALA A 51 4.18 14.01 9.28
CA ALA A 51 5.43 13.58 8.66
C ALA A 51 5.79 14.41 7.42
N GLU A 52 4.81 14.79 6.59
CA GLU A 52 5.02 15.67 5.43
C GLU A 52 5.39 17.10 5.84
N ALA A 53 4.88 17.60 6.97
CA ALA A 53 5.29 18.89 7.52
C ALA A 53 6.73 18.86 8.06
N ALA A 54 7.18 17.71 8.59
CA ALA A 54 8.52 17.53 9.15
C ALA A 54 9.57 17.13 8.11
N GLN A 55 9.17 16.55 6.97
CA GLN A 55 10.08 15.99 5.97
C GLN A 55 9.78 16.54 4.58
N GLU A 56 10.79 17.08 3.88
CA GLU A 56 10.70 17.40 2.44
C GLU A 56 10.80 16.11 1.57
N SER A 57 10.18 15.02 2.00
CA SER A 57 10.27 13.70 1.36
C SER A 57 8.90 13.16 0.97
N ARG A 58 8.87 12.42 -0.14
CA ARG A 58 7.68 11.74 -0.67
C ARG A 58 7.49 10.31 -0.11
N ILE A 59 8.42 9.86 0.73
CA ILE A 59 8.41 8.52 1.33
C ILE A 59 7.19 8.31 2.24
N PRO A 60 6.83 9.25 3.16
CA PRO A 60 5.66 9.13 4.04
C PRO A 60 4.35 8.80 3.30
N ALA A 61 4.04 9.57 2.24
CA ALA A 61 2.84 9.37 1.41
C ALA A 61 2.77 7.97 0.80
N THR A 62 3.92 7.43 0.42
CA THR A 62 3.97 6.11 -0.21
C THR A 62 3.82 4.99 0.80
N THR A 63 4.36 5.19 2.01
CA THR A 63 4.29 4.23 3.11
C THR A 63 2.86 3.98 3.57
N VAL A 64 2.01 5.02 3.63
CA VAL A 64 0.63 4.88 4.13
C VAL A 64 -0.34 4.17 3.18
N VAL A 65 0.03 3.98 1.90
CA VAL A 65 -0.84 3.33 0.91
C VAL A 65 -1.29 1.94 1.39
N VAL A 66 -0.36 1.18 1.97
CA VAL A 66 -0.64 -0.17 2.46
C VAL A 66 -1.60 -0.18 3.65
N PRO A 67 -1.32 0.49 4.80
CA PRO A 67 -2.25 0.47 5.93
C PRO A 67 -3.61 1.08 5.59
N LEU A 68 -3.67 2.13 4.75
CA LEU A 68 -4.96 2.68 4.28
C LEU A 68 -5.75 1.64 3.48
N THR A 69 -5.08 0.83 2.66
CA THR A 69 -5.72 -0.28 1.91
C THR A 69 -6.23 -1.37 2.85
N ILE A 70 -5.43 -1.75 3.86
CA ILE A 70 -5.82 -2.74 4.88
C ILE A 70 -7.06 -2.26 5.65
N ALA A 71 -7.04 -1.01 6.11
CA ALA A 71 -8.14 -0.38 6.84
C ALA A 71 -9.42 -0.33 5.99
N TYR A 72 -9.30 0.02 4.70
CA TYR A 72 -10.43 0.01 3.77
C TYR A 72 -11.10 -1.36 3.69
N PHE A 73 -10.30 -2.41 3.51
CA PHE A 73 -10.80 -3.78 3.35
C PHE A 73 -11.20 -4.48 4.66
N LYS A 74 -11.02 -3.83 5.83
CA LYS A 74 -11.19 -4.45 7.16
C LYS A 74 -10.30 -5.68 7.33
N GLU A 75 -9.10 -5.62 6.76
CA GLU A 75 -8.12 -6.70 6.85
C GLU A 75 -7.22 -6.50 8.08
N ARG A 76 -6.50 -7.54 8.49
CA ARG A 76 -5.68 -7.51 9.72
C ARG A 76 -4.21 -7.31 9.39
N GLU A 77 -3.66 -6.17 9.80
CA GLU A 77 -2.27 -5.80 9.54
C GLU A 77 -1.23 -6.72 10.16
N ASP A 78 -1.55 -7.39 11.29
CA ASP A 78 -0.65 -8.32 12.00
C ASP A 78 -0.11 -9.46 11.13
N ASN A 79 -0.73 -9.71 9.96
CA ASN A 79 -0.31 -10.73 9.01
C ASN A 79 0.48 -10.16 7.81
N PHE A 80 0.70 -8.85 7.77
CA PHE A 80 1.48 -8.16 6.74
C PHE A 80 2.70 -7.46 7.33
N PHE A 81 2.55 -6.71 8.41
CA PHE A 81 3.66 -6.07 9.12
C PHE A 81 3.42 -6.07 10.62
N LEU A 82 4.50 -5.95 11.37
CA LEU A 82 4.49 -5.76 12.81
C LEU A 82 5.42 -4.58 13.10
N ILE A 83 4.95 -3.63 13.89
CA ILE A 83 5.79 -2.58 14.46
C ILE A 83 6.36 -3.17 15.74
N VAL A 84 7.68 -3.21 15.84
CA VAL A 84 8.39 -3.77 16.98
C VAL A 84 9.31 -2.68 17.52
N GLU A 85 9.14 -2.37 18.80
CA GLU A 85 10.06 -1.49 19.50
C GLU A 85 11.41 -2.18 19.66
N ASN A 86 12.50 -1.45 19.40
CA ASN A 86 13.87 -1.93 19.58
C ASN A 86 14.13 -3.26 18.83
N PHE A 87 13.76 -3.32 17.55
CA PHE A 87 14.10 -4.45 16.69
C PHE A 87 15.57 -4.39 16.31
N ASP A 88 16.36 -5.00 17.16
CA ASP A 88 17.78 -5.05 16.99
C ASP A 88 18.20 -6.42 16.42
N LEU A 89 19.18 -6.37 15.52
CA LEU A 89 19.65 -7.52 14.76
C LEU A 89 20.92 -8.12 15.35
N ASP A 90 21.64 -7.39 16.21
CA ASP A 90 22.95 -7.78 16.77
C ASP A 90 23.31 -7.13 18.17
N GLN A 91 22.38 -6.48 18.88
CA GLN A 91 22.37 -5.71 20.18
C GLN A 91 22.09 -4.16 20.22
N GLU A 92 21.20 -3.78 21.17
CA GLU A 92 20.38 -2.57 21.51
C GLU A 92 20.94 -1.13 21.34
N PHE A 93 20.11 -0.16 20.84
CA PHE A 93 20.23 1.31 21.05
C PHE A 93 18.89 2.06 20.77
N PRO A 94 18.68 3.32 21.25
CA PRO A 94 17.42 3.76 21.87
C PRO A 94 16.45 4.59 21.01
N SER A 95 15.24 4.67 21.58
CA SER A 95 14.12 5.64 21.52
C SER A 95 13.28 5.83 20.25
N GLU A 96 11.99 5.49 20.44
CA GLU A 96 10.75 6.01 19.85
C GLU A 96 10.59 5.98 18.34
N CYS A 97 10.26 4.80 17.81
CA CYS A 97 9.52 4.69 16.56
C CYS A 97 8.16 4.04 16.86
N ALA A 98 7.11 4.85 16.88
CA ALA A 98 5.73 4.45 17.16
C ALA A 98 4.95 4.15 15.88
N SER A 99 5.52 4.46 14.71
CA SER A 99 4.83 4.45 13.42
C SER A 99 5.76 4.07 12.28
N ILE A 100 5.20 3.38 11.27
CA ILE A 100 5.92 3.09 10.03
C ILE A 100 6.33 4.35 9.23
N ILE A 101 5.82 5.52 9.61
CA ILE A 101 6.02 6.81 8.92
C ILE A 101 7.16 7.62 9.58
N ASP A 102 7.65 7.20 10.74
CA ASP A 102 8.71 7.91 11.44
C ASP A 102 10.00 7.93 10.60
N SER A 103 10.76 9.03 10.68
CA SER A 103 11.94 9.25 9.83
C SER A 103 13.09 8.30 10.13
N ASP A 104 13.14 7.78 11.36
CA ASP A 104 14.14 6.83 11.85
C ASP A 104 13.68 5.37 11.75
N ALA A 105 12.46 5.12 11.26
CA ALA A 105 11.90 3.80 11.07
C ALA A 105 12.83 2.92 10.21
N ARG A 106 13.14 1.72 10.72
CA ARG A 106 13.94 0.72 10.02
C ARG A 106 13.07 -0.44 9.62
N PHE A 107 13.36 -0.99 8.44
CA PHE A 107 12.51 -2.00 7.82
C PHE A 107 13.29 -3.28 7.53
N ALA A 108 12.67 -4.41 7.83
CA ALA A 108 13.18 -5.72 7.46
C ALA A 108 12.03 -6.67 7.13
N VAL A 109 12.27 -7.60 6.20
CA VAL A 109 11.31 -8.64 5.82
C VAL A 109 11.76 -9.98 6.37
N LEU A 110 10.90 -10.60 7.16
CA LEU A 110 11.11 -11.94 7.71
C LEU A 110 10.45 -12.99 6.81
N VAL A 111 11.24 -13.77 6.10
CA VAL A 111 10.79 -14.87 5.23
C VAL A 111 10.92 -16.19 5.98
N ARG A 112 9.78 -16.92 6.09
CA ARG A 112 9.68 -18.24 6.75
C ARG A 112 10.22 -18.29 8.19
N LYS A 113 10.21 -17.16 8.91
CA LYS A 113 10.76 -17.05 10.28
C LYS A 113 12.25 -17.37 10.40
N SER A 114 13.01 -17.33 9.30
CA SER A 114 14.42 -17.75 9.29
C SER A 114 15.33 -16.85 8.48
N PHE A 115 14.79 -16.18 7.45
CA PHE A 115 15.58 -15.25 6.64
C PHE A 115 15.12 -13.84 6.88
N LEU A 116 16.06 -12.97 7.22
CA LEU A 116 15.80 -11.57 7.39
C LEU A 116 16.47 -10.78 6.28
N ILE A 117 15.68 -9.98 5.57
CA ILE A 117 16.15 -9.12 4.49
C ILE A 117 15.98 -7.67 4.96
N LYS A 118 17.09 -6.97 5.23
CA LYS A 118 17.05 -5.52 5.51
C LYS A 118 16.62 -4.79 4.24
N VAL A 119 15.74 -3.81 4.38
CA VAL A 119 15.22 -3.01 3.26
C VAL A 119 15.22 -1.54 3.64
N ASP A 120 15.43 -0.68 2.64
CA ASP A 120 15.64 0.76 2.89
C ASP A 120 14.36 1.51 3.27
N ASN A 121 13.19 0.99 2.89
CA ASN A 121 11.90 1.59 3.21
C ASN A 121 10.77 0.55 3.22
N PHE A 122 9.64 0.92 3.83
CA PHE A 122 8.47 0.07 3.98
C PHE A 122 7.91 -0.47 2.65
N LEU A 123 7.95 0.35 1.59
CA LEU A 123 7.46 -0.04 0.28
C LEU A 123 8.35 -1.14 -0.35
N HIS A 124 9.68 -1.00 -0.26
CA HIS A 124 10.61 -2.04 -0.71
C HIS A 124 10.34 -3.35 0.05
N GLY A 125 10.09 -3.28 1.35
CA GLY A 125 9.67 -4.45 2.14
C GLY A 125 8.37 -5.07 1.65
N SER A 126 7.35 -4.24 1.44
CA SER A 126 6.04 -4.67 0.92
C SER A 126 6.14 -5.37 -0.44
N LEU A 127 7.02 -4.87 -1.32
CA LEU A 127 7.30 -5.48 -2.61
C LEU A 127 7.99 -6.84 -2.46
N VAL A 128 9.01 -6.94 -1.61
CA VAL A 128 9.68 -8.22 -1.34
C VAL A 128 8.67 -9.25 -0.83
N VAL A 129 7.75 -8.85 0.05
CA VAL A 129 6.66 -9.72 0.52
C VAL A 129 5.78 -10.17 -0.66
N LEU A 130 5.29 -9.26 -1.50
CA LEU A 130 4.46 -9.59 -2.66
C LEU A 130 5.17 -10.53 -3.64
N LEU A 131 6.42 -10.22 -3.99
CA LEU A 131 7.22 -11.05 -4.88
C LEU A 131 7.51 -12.43 -4.29
N SER A 132 7.66 -12.54 -2.97
CA SER A 132 7.88 -13.84 -2.32
C SER A 132 6.70 -14.79 -2.53
N TYR A 133 5.46 -14.31 -2.42
CA TYR A 133 4.27 -15.13 -2.70
C TYR A 133 4.22 -15.58 -4.16
N PHE A 134 4.61 -14.70 -5.09
CA PHE A 134 4.67 -15.02 -6.51
C PHE A 134 5.74 -16.08 -6.81
N VAL A 135 6.99 -15.86 -6.34
CA VAL A 135 8.14 -16.74 -6.60
C VAL A 135 7.95 -18.10 -5.94
N PHE A 136 7.46 -18.14 -4.70
CA PHE A 136 7.20 -19.40 -4.00
C PHE A 136 5.89 -20.08 -4.40
N ASN A 137 5.10 -19.45 -5.28
CA ASN A 137 3.78 -19.93 -5.72
C ASN A 137 2.85 -20.26 -4.53
N ILE A 138 2.82 -19.37 -3.53
CA ILE A 138 1.99 -19.50 -2.33
C ILE A 138 0.81 -18.56 -2.45
N SER A 139 -0.39 -19.03 -2.09
CA SER A 139 -1.58 -18.18 -2.04
C SER A 139 -1.46 -17.12 -0.96
N TYR A 140 -1.98 -15.92 -1.24
CA TYR A 140 -2.04 -14.86 -0.23
C TYR A 140 -2.83 -15.31 1.00
N PRO A 141 -2.39 -14.93 2.21
CA PRO A 141 -3.14 -15.21 3.43
C PRO A 141 -4.48 -14.49 3.37
N LYS A 142 -5.55 -15.18 3.76
CA LYS A 142 -6.93 -14.66 3.71
C LYS A 142 -7.11 -13.35 4.49
N THR A 143 -6.26 -13.12 5.48
CA THR A 143 -6.29 -11.96 6.37
C THR A 143 -5.89 -10.65 5.70
N VAL A 144 -5.14 -10.69 4.59
CA VAL A 144 -4.70 -9.51 3.83
C VAL A 144 -4.78 -9.72 2.30
N SER A 145 -5.56 -10.72 1.87
CA SER A 145 -5.62 -11.15 0.46
C SER A 145 -6.13 -10.07 -0.49
N LYS A 146 -7.12 -9.26 -0.09
CA LYS A 146 -7.67 -8.18 -0.92
C LYS A 146 -6.68 -7.03 -1.03
N THR A 147 -6.01 -6.70 0.07
CA THR A 147 -4.93 -5.71 0.10
C THR A 147 -3.82 -6.11 -0.86
N LEU A 148 -3.29 -7.34 -0.74
CA LEU A 148 -2.21 -7.82 -1.60
C LEU A 148 -2.62 -7.88 -3.07
N GLU A 149 -3.84 -8.34 -3.36
CA GLU A 149 -4.36 -8.33 -4.74
C GLU A 149 -4.51 -6.90 -5.28
N PHE A 150 -5.03 -5.95 -4.50
CA PHE A 150 -5.17 -4.56 -4.91
C PHE A 150 -3.81 -3.91 -5.17
N LEU A 151 -2.87 -4.03 -4.24
CA LEU A 151 -1.50 -3.53 -4.40
C LEU A 151 -0.84 -4.13 -5.65
N GLN A 152 -0.90 -5.46 -5.79
CA GLN A 152 -0.33 -6.19 -6.92
C GLN A 152 -0.88 -5.67 -8.26
N ARG A 153 -2.20 -5.57 -8.40
CA ARG A 153 -2.84 -5.25 -9.68
C ARG A 153 -2.86 -3.76 -10.01
N PHE A 154 -3.00 -2.91 -8.99
CA PHE A 154 -3.27 -1.48 -9.15
C PHE A 154 -2.02 -0.60 -9.01
N PHE A 155 -1.16 -0.90 -8.02
CA PHE A 155 0.09 -0.15 -7.81
C PHE A 155 1.28 -0.80 -8.53
N PHE A 156 1.44 -2.12 -8.42
CA PHE A 156 2.59 -2.83 -9.00
C PHE A 156 2.37 -3.34 -10.43
N LYS A 157 1.13 -3.29 -10.93
CA LYS A 157 0.72 -3.79 -12.25
C LYS A 157 1.17 -5.22 -12.58
N VAL A 158 1.30 -6.06 -11.58
CA VAL A 158 1.49 -7.50 -11.76
C VAL A 158 0.10 -8.11 -11.96
N ASN A 159 -0.19 -8.63 -13.16
CA ASN A 159 -1.54 -9.08 -13.56
C ASN A 159 -2.64 -7.99 -13.45
N PRO A 160 -2.50 -6.84 -14.14
CA PRO A 160 -3.38 -5.69 -13.97
C PRO A 160 -4.83 -5.98 -14.41
N GLU A 161 -5.79 -5.24 -13.84
CA GLU A 161 -7.22 -5.35 -14.18
C GLU A 161 -7.50 -4.98 -15.64
N PHE A 162 -6.83 -3.92 -16.09
CA PHE A 162 -6.90 -3.37 -17.44
C PHE A 162 -5.58 -3.65 -18.16
N GLN A 163 -5.46 -4.83 -18.75
CA GLN A 163 -4.47 -5.01 -19.81
C GLN A 163 -4.92 -4.15 -21.00
N LEU A 164 -4.41 -2.92 -21.07
CA LEU A 164 -4.50 -2.06 -22.24
C LEU A 164 -3.67 -2.73 -23.36
N ARG A 165 -4.36 -3.54 -24.16
CA ARG A 165 -4.09 -3.95 -25.55
C ARG A 165 -2.65 -3.75 -26.04
N VAL A 166 -1.89 -4.85 -26.16
CA VAL A 166 -1.25 -5.30 -27.42
C VAL A 166 -1.05 -6.83 -27.27
N ASP A 167 -1.61 -7.64 -28.18
CA ASP A 167 -1.21 -9.04 -28.46
C ASP A 167 -1.70 -10.27 -27.65
N GLN A 168 -2.72 -10.22 -26.80
CA GLN A 168 -3.15 -11.47 -26.10
C GLN A 168 -4.66 -11.72 -26.13
N LYS A 169 -5.19 -12.04 -27.31
CA LYS A 169 -6.58 -12.51 -27.51
C LYS A 169 -6.92 -13.82 -26.77
N ASN A 170 -5.94 -14.53 -26.19
CA ASN A 170 -6.10 -15.88 -25.65
C ASN A 170 -5.73 -16.06 -24.16
N LYS A 171 -5.34 -15.02 -23.42
CA LYS A 171 -5.09 -15.19 -21.97
C LYS A 171 -6.37 -14.94 -21.18
N LYS A 172 -6.89 -16.00 -20.54
CA LYS A 172 -8.02 -15.91 -19.60
C LYS A 172 -7.69 -14.83 -18.56
N LYS A 173 -8.54 -13.80 -18.46
CA LYS A 173 -8.44 -12.82 -17.38
C LYS A 173 -8.57 -13.58 -16.07
N LEU A 174 -7.56 -13.47 -15.20
CA LEU A 174 -7.66 -14.04 -13.87
C LEU A 174 -8.80 -13.33 -13.13
N PRO A 175 -9.71 -14.06 -12.47
CA PRO A 175 -10.80 -13.46 -11.72
C PRO A 175 -10.23 -12.49 -10.68
N ILE A 176 -10.85 -11.31 -10.55
CA ILE A 176 -10.51 -10.29 -9.56
C ILE A 176 -11.51 -10.40 -8.42
N ASN A 177 -11.05 -10.23 -7.18
CA ASN A 177 -11.96 -10.14 -6.04
C ASN A 177 -12.97 -8.98 -6.22
N PRO A 178 -14.30 -9.18 -6.04
CA PRO A 178 -15.29 -8.13 -6.23
C PRO A 178 -15.08 -6.87 -5.39
N SER A 179 -14.56 -7.00 -4.17
CA SER A 179 -14.22 -5.86 -3.31
C SER A 179 -13.04 -5.07 -3.87
N VAL A 180 -12.04 -5.76 -4.43
CA VAL A 180 -10.87 -5.14 -5.08
C VAL A 180 -11.33 -4.35 -6.31
N ALA A 181 -12.14 -4.97 -7.17
CA ALA A 181 -12.72 -4.31 -8.34
C ALA A 181 -13.60 -3.10 -7.95
N THR A 182 -14.32 -3.18 -6.83
CA THR A 182 -15.13 -2.06 -6.31
C THR A 182 -14.27 -0.88 -5.88
N LEU A 183 -13.17 -1.12 -5.16
CA LEU A 183 -12.24 -0.07 -4.77
C LEU A 183 -11.58 0.57 -6.00
N ALA A 184 -11.10 -0.26 -6.94
CA ALA A 184 -10.49 0.21 -8.18
C ALA A 184 -11.46 1.08 -9.01
N GLY A 185 -12.72 0.66 -9.12
CA GLY A 185 -13.78 1.44 -9.78
C GLY A 185 -14.02 2.79 -9.10
N LYS A 186 -14.21 2.81 -7.78
CA LYS A 186 -14.42 4.06 -7.00
C LYS A 186 -13.25 5.03 -7.11
N LEU A 187 -12.03 4.51 -7.11
CA LEU A 187 -10.83 5.33 -7.25
C LEU A 187 -10.76 5.94 -8.65
N LYS A 188 -11.05 5.16 -9.70
CA LYS A 188 -11.12 5.67 -11.07
C LYS A 188 -12.19 6.77 -11.21
N ASP A 189 -13.36 6.57 -10.62
CA ASP A 189 -14.44 7.58 -10.63
C ASP A 189 -14.01 8.87 -9.91
N PHE A 190 -13.26 8.73 -8.81
CA PHE A 190 -12.68 9.86 -8.09
C PHE A 190 -11.66 10.64 -8.94
N GLU A 191 -10.74 9.94 -9.62
CA GLU A 191 -9.75 10.53 -10.53
C GLU A 191 -10.41 11.29 -11.69
N CYS A 192 -11.45 10.71 -12.29
CA CYS A 192 -12.25 11.37 -13.33
C CYS A 192 -12.97 12.62 -12.80
N THR A 193 -13.49 12.56 -11.57
CA THR A 193 -14.17 13.71 -10.95
C THR A 193 -13.19 14.85 -10.69
N GLN A 194 -11.99 14.58 -10.17
CA GLN A 194 -10.97 15.60 -9.93
C GLN A 194 -10.47 16.27 -11.22
N SER A 195 -10.36 15.49 -12.30
CA SER A 195 -9.90 16.00 -13.60
C SER A 195 -10.91 16.95 -14.28
N MET A 196 -12.20 16.92 -13.91
CA MET A 196 -13.23 17.83 -14.43
C MET A 196 -13.20 19.24 -13.82
N TRP A 197 -12.49 19.45 -12.71
CA TRP A 197 -12.39 20.76 -12.03
C TRP A 197 -11.07 21.52 -12.33
N VAL A 198 -10.23 20.98 -13.22
CA VAL A 198 -8.92 21.55 -13.60
C VAL A 198 -8.90 22.04 -15.06
N LEU A 199 -10.06 22.05 -15.73
CA LEU A 199 -10.29 22.62 -17.07
C LEU A 199 -11.25 23.81 -16.97
#